data_AF-A0A2P5XNU4-F1
#
_entry.id   AF-A0A2P5XNU4-F1
#
_cell.length_a   1.000
_cell.length_b   1.000
_cell.length_c   1.000
_cell.angle_alpha   90.00
_cell.angle_beta   90.00
_cell.angle_gamma   90.00
#
_symmetry.space_group_name_H-M   'P 1'
#
loop_
_entity.id
_entity.type
_entity.pdbx_description
1 polymer ?
#
loop_
_entity_poly.entity_id
_entity_poly.type
_entity_poly.pdbx_seq_one_letter_code
_entity_poly.pdbx_strand_id
1 'polypeptide(L)'
;MQQYVIREMAKAAAHHRSPLSKILGLQSGCDLCGTADLFLAPQLHIGINLFNVDLAKFQLLSRVKEAYSELPEFQNGMPENQPDAPST
;
A
#
# COMPACT_ATOMS: atom_id res chain seq x y z
N MET A 1 -5.43 16.10 -8.37
CA MET A 1 -6.15 14.83 -8.62
C MET A 1 -5.63 13.71 -7.70
N GLN A 2 -4.36 13.29 -7.79
CA GLN A 2 -3.78 12.23 -6.91
C GLN A 2 -4.13 12.35 -5.41
N GLN A 3 -3.93 13.51 -4.79
CA GLN A 3 -4.25 13.75 -3.36
C GLN A 3 -5.74 13.49 -3.01
N TYR A 4 -6.66 13.69 -3.95
CA TYR A 4 -8.06 13.36 -3.79
C TYR A 4 -8.28 11.85 -3.88
N VAL A 5 -7.70 11.19 -4.90
CA VAL A 5 -7.76 9.73 -5.04
C VAL A 5 -7.20 9.04 -3.78
N ILE A 6 -6.07 9.48 -3.24
CA ILE A 6 -5.48 8.90 -2.03
C ILE A 6 -6.37 9.14 -0.80
N ARG A 7 -7.04 10.30 -0.68
CA ARG A 7 -8.06 10.53 0.37
C ARG A 7 -9.27 9.61 0.23
N GLU A 8 -9.79 9.42 -0.99
CA GLU A 8 -10.92 8.53 -1.21
C GLU A 8 -10.53 7.05 -1.05
N MET A 9 -9.31 6.65 -1.40
CA MET A 9 -8.77 5.31 -1.10
C MET A 9 -8.59 5.11 0.41
N ALA A 10 -8.11 6.11 1.16
CA ALA A 10 -8.03 6.07 2.62
C ALA A 10 -9.42 5.91 3.27
N LYS A 11 -10.43 6.62 2.76
CA LYS A 11 -11.83 6.48 3.19
C LYS A 11 -12.41 5.12 2.82
N ALA A 12 -12.15 4.61 1.61
CA ALA A 12 -12.59 3.29 1.17
C ALA A 12 -11.97 2.17 2.03
N ALA A 13 -10.67 2.27 2.34
CA ALA A 13 -9.98 1.36 3.26
C ALA A 13 -10.51 1.45 4.71
N ALA A 14 -11.05 2.60 5.12
CA ALA A 14 -11.73 2.76 6.40
C ALA A 14 -13.20 2.27 6.40
N HIS A 15 -13.84 2.14 5.22
CA HIS A 15 -15.24 1.75 5.07
C HIS A 15 -15.41 0.25 4.74
N HIS A 16 -14.45 -0.35 4.04
CA HIS A 16 -14.43 -1.80 3.79
C HIS A 16 -14.04 -2.58 5.05
N ARG A 17 -14.97 -3.37 5.58
CA ARG A 17 -14.75 -4.24 6.76
C ARG A 17 -13.98 -5.53 6.43
N SER A 18 -12.87 -5.39 5.71
CA SER A 18 -11.86 -6.41 5.43
C SER A 18 -10.50 -5.82 5.77
N PRO A 19 -10.16 -5.67 7.07
CA PRO A 19 -9.09 -4.78 7.49
C PRO A 19 -7.77 -5.55 7.53
N LEU A 20 -6.67 -4.90 7.12
CA LEU A 20 -5.30 -5.16 7.59
C LEU A 20 -5.06 -6.65 7.93
N SER A 21 -5.16 -7.54 6.94
CA SER A 21 -5.63 -8.91 7.16
C SER A 21 -4.84 -9.67 8.23
N LYS A 22 -3.49 -9.59 8.22
CA LYS A 22 -2.68 -9.21 9.40
C LYS A 22 -2.13 -7.81 9.12
N ILE A 23 -1.98 -6.87 10.04
CA ILE A 23 -1.99 -6.80 11.51
C ILE A 23 -3.02 -7.64 12.32
N LEU A 24 -4.29 -7.79 11.90
CA LEU A 24 -5.31 -8.54 12.67
C LEU A 24 -5.03 -10.06 12.85
N GLY A 25 -5.34 -10.87 11.84
CA GLY A 25 -5.71 -12.28 12.05
C GLY A 25 -5.20 -13.30 11.04
N LEU A 26 -5.00 -12.94 9.76
CA LEU A 26 -4.58 -13.79 8.62
C LEU A 26 -4.49 -15.29 8.92
N GLN A 27 -5.67 -15.90 9.07
CA GLN A 27 -6.08 -16.94 8.15
C GLN A 27 -7.30 -16.39 7.42
N SER A 28 -7.12 -16.03 6.15
CA SER A 28 -8.24 -15.73 5.26
C SER A 28 -7.88 -16.24 3.87
N GLY A 29 -8.34 -17.44 3.53
CA GLY A 29 -8.41 -17.93 2.15
C GLY A 29 -9.46 -17.15 1.38
N CYS A 30 -9.17 -15.87 1.12
CA CYS A 30 -10.02 -14.94 0.42
C CYS A 30 -9.13 -14.12 -0.52
N ASP A 31 -9.05 -14.58 -1.77
CA ASP A 31 -8.09 -14.08 -2.77
C ASP A 31 -8.28 -12.59 -3.10
N LEU A 32 -9.48 -12.05 -2.84
CA LEU A 32 -9.76 -10.62 -2.99
C LEU A 32 -9.00 -9.74 -1.97
N CYS A 33 -8.59 -10.27 -0.82
CA CYS A 33 -7.84 -9.50 0.17
C CYS A 33 -6.43 -9.16 -0.33
N GLY A 34 -5.66 -10.18 -0.74
CA GLY A 34 -4.32 -9.95 -1.32
C GLY A 34 -4.37 -9.14 -2.62
N THR A 35 -5.47 -9.23 -3.36
CA THR A 35 -5.71 -8.39 -4.54
C THR A 35 -5.78 -6.89 -4.18
N ALA A 36 -6.42 -6.52 -3.06
CA ALA A 36 -6.48 -5.13 -2.62
C ALA A 36 -5.10 -4.59 -2.20
N ASP A 37 -4.29 -5.41 -1.53
CA ASP A 37 -2.93 -5.03 -1.10
C ASP A 37 -2.01 -4.78 -2.32
N LEU A 38 -2.12 -5.60 -3.37
CA LEU A 38 -1.42 -5.42 -4.66
C LEU A 38 -1.74 -4.08 -5.35
N PHE A 39 -2.97 -3.56 -5.23
CA PHE A 39 -3.32 -2.24 -5.76
C PHE A 39 -2.92 -1.09 -4.82
N LEU A 40 -2.89 -1.33 -3.51
CA LEU A 40 -2.64 -0.27 -2.52
C LEU A 40 -1.14 0.06 -2.39
N ALA A 41 -0.25 -0.93 -2.40
CA ALA A 41 1.18 -0.70 -2.21
C ALA A 41 1.82 0.23 -3.28
N PRO A 42 1.58 0.04 -4.60
CA PRO A 42 2.09 0.95 -5.62
C PRO A 42 1.50 2.37 -5.48
N GLN A 43 0.24 2.49 -5.08
CA GLN A 43 -0.43 3.77 -4.93
C GLN A 43 0.10 4.57 -3.73
N LEU A 44 0.53 3.89 -2.66
CA LEU A 44 1.26 4.49 -1.55
C LEU A 44 2.67 4.93 -1.98
N HIS A 45 3.42 4.08 -2.68
CA HIS A 45 4.74 4.43 -3.22
C HIS A 45 4.68 5.70 -4.11
N ILE A 46 3.76 5.73 -5.07
CA ILE A 46 3.53 6.88 -5.96
C ILE A 46 3.14 8.12 -5.15
N GLY A 47 2.23 7.98 -4.18
CA GLY A 47 1.79 9.09 -3.32
C GLY A 47 2.94 9.74 -2.56
N ILE A 48 3.81 8.94 -1.96
CA ILE A 48 4.99 9.43 -1.21
C ILE A 48 5.98 10.07 -2.19
N ASN A 49 6.49 9.28 -3.16
CA ASN A 49 7.71 9.62 -3.90
C ASN A 49 7.50 10.61 -5.05
N LEU A 50 6.31 10.62 -5.67
CA LEU A 50 6.02 11.50 -6.82
C LEU A 50 5.12 12.69 -6.47
N PHE A 51 4.38 12.62 -5.36
CA PHE A 51 3.40 13.64 -4.98
C PHE A 51 3.58 14.22 -3.57
N ASN A 52 4.66 13.83 -2.87
CA ASN A 52 5.00 14.33 -1.53
C ASN A 52 3.82 14.26 -0.54
N VAL A 53 3.06 13.16 -0.59
CA VAL A 53 1.92 12.94 0.31
C VAL A 53 2.42 12.66 1.72
N ASP A 54 2.12 13.57 2.63
CA ASP A 54 2.32 13.38 4.06
C ASP A 54 1.39 12.29 4.61
N LEU A 55 1.91 11.07 4.72
CA LEU A 55 1.20 9.93 5.29
C LEU A 55 1.00 10.01 6.81
N ALA A 56 1.67 10.90 7.55
CA ALA A 56 1.44 11.03 9.00
C ALA A 56 0.00 11.51 9.31
N LYS A 57 -0.65 12.15 8.34
CA LYS A 57 -2.09 12.51 8.37
C LYS A 57 -3.02 11.30 8.24
N PHE A 58 -2.50 10.11 7.93
CA PHE A 58 -3.26 8.90 7.61
C PHE A 58 -2.69 7.67 8.35
N GLN A 59 -2.76 7.68 9.69
CA GLN A 59 -2.17 6.65 10.58
C GLN A 59 -2.40 5.19 10.13
N LEU A 60 -3.57 4.87 9.58
CA LEU A 60 -3.87 3.55 9.01
C LEU A 60 -2.94 3.21 7.82
N LEU A 61 -2.80 4.15 6.87
CA LEU A 61 -1.95 3.98 5.70
C LEU A 61 -0.46 3.97 6.07
N SER A 62 -0.04 4.69 7.12
CA SER A 62 1.32 4.59 7.67
C SER A 62 1.64 3.16 8.11
N ARG A 63 0.77 2.57 8.94
CA ARG A 63 0.93 1.19 9.46
C ARG A 63 0.86 0.13 8.36
N VAL A 64 0.05 0.36 7.34
CA VAL A 64 -0.03 -0.53 6.15
C VAL A 64 1.26 -0.43 5.32
N LYS A 65 1.79 0.79 5.10
CA LYS A 65 3.08 1.00 4.43
C LYS A 65 4.24 0.34 5.20
N GLU A 66 4.21 0.41 6.53
CA GLU A 66 5.20 -0.24 7.40
C GLU A 66 5.15 -1.77 7.24
N ALA A 67 3.96 -2.37 7.35
CA ALA A 67 3.76 -3.80 7.15
C ALA A 67 4.20 -4.28 5.75
N TYR A 68 3.90 -3.54 4.68
CA TYR A 68 4.40 -3.87 3.33
C TYR A 68 5.92 -3.79 3.23
N SER A 69 6.59 -2.88 3.95
CA SER A 69 8.05 -2.81 3.93
C SER A 69 8.76 -3.96 4.64
N GLU A 70 8.06 -4.80 5.41
CA GLU A 70 8.59 -6.03 6.02
C GLU A 70 8.49 -7.27 5.11
N LEU A 71 7.69 -7.20 4.05
CA LEU A 71 7.35 -8.35 3.19
C LEU A 71 8.25 -8.42 1.94
N PRO A 72 9.01 -9.52 1.71
CA PRO A 72 9.89 -9.67 0.55
C PRO A 72 9.19 -9.52 -0.81
N GLU A 73 7.92 -9.92 -0.90
CA GLU A 73 7.12 -9.82 -2.13
C GLU A 73 6.96 -8.36 -2.58
N PHE A 74 6.70 -7.46 -1.63
CA PHE A 74 6.58 -6.02 -1.90
C PHE A 74 7.94 -5.36 -2.09
N GLN A 75 8.99 -5.80 -1.38
CA GLN A 75 10.36 -5.32 -1.60
C GLN A 75 10.85 -5.66 -3.01
N ASN A 76 10.69 -6.90 -3.45
CA ASN A 76 11.09 -7.35 -4.80
C ASN A 76 10.24 -6.71 -5.91
N GLY A 77 8.99 -6.35 -5.61
CA GLY A 77 8.09 -5.62 -6.53
C GLY A 77 8.34 -4.11 -6.62
N MET A 78 9.34 -3.56 -5.92
CA MET A 78 9.65 -2.13 -5.98
C MET A 78 10.18 -1.73 -7.38
N PRO A 79 9.86 -0.52 -7.89
CA PRO A 79 10.32 -0.05 -9.20
C PRO A 79 11.83 -0.10 -9.40
N GLU A 80 12.61 0.26 -8.36
CA GLU A 80 14.07 0.24 -8.36
C GLU A 80 14.69 -1.16 -8.46
N ASN A 81 13.91 -2.22 -8.20
CA ASN A 81 14.36 -3.61 -8.24
C ASN A 81 13.98 -4.34 -9.54
N GLN A 82 13.38 -3.65 -10.51
CA GLN A 82 13.00 -4.25 -11.80
C GLN A 82 14.19 -4.30 -12.77
N PRO A 83 14.25 -5.28 -13.70
CA PRO A 83 15.40 -5.43 -14.63
C PRO A 83 15.61 -4.25 -15.60
N ASP A 84 14.58 -3.43 -15.80
CA ASP A 84 14.58 -2.21 -16.62
C ASP A 84 14.76 -0.93 -15.80
N ALA A 85 14.95 -1.03 -14.49
CA ALA A 85 15.27 0.12 -13.65
C ALA A 85 16.58 0.78 -14.13
N PRO A 86 16.66 2.12 -14.15
CA PRO A 86 17.86 2.81 -14.58
C PRO A 86 19.02 2.53 -13.62
N SER A 87 20.10 1.94 -14.12
CA SER A 87 21.35 1.76 -13.38
C SER A 87 21.88 3.11 -12.88
N THR A 88 22.16 3.19 -11.58
CA THR A 88 22.76 4.37 -10.92
C THR A 88 24.22 4.58 -11.27
#